data_AF-A0A485KG90-F1
#
_entry.id   AF-A0A485KG90-F1
#
_cell.length_a   1.000
_cell.length_b   1.000
_cell.length_c   1.000
_cell.angle_alpha   90.00
_cell.angle_beta   90.00
_cell.angle_gamma   90.00
#
_symmetry.space_group_name_H-M   'P 1'
#
loop_
_entity.id
_entity.type
_entity.pdbx_description
1 polymer ?
#
loop_
_entity_poly.entity_id
_entity_poly.type
_entity_poly.pdbx_seq_one_letter_code
_entity_poly.pdbx_strand_id
1 'polypeptide(L)'
;MFRHTQSAEVTLVEFSKTSDRLWFDVSVVPPNCGNGHSHAECLRNNGGRRGFNVPVSLVPQKYNDNPSKGNCHSVKCPHDVCPEAYTYPFDDFKMKDCPVDESVVVTYCP
;
A
#
# COMPACT_ATOMS: atom_id res chain seq x y z
N MET A 1 9.18 0.88 4.67
CA MET A 1 7.84 0.62 5.25
C MET A 1 7.61 1.53 6.45
N PHE A 2 6.45 2.17 6.50
CA PHE A 2 5.99 3.02 7.59
C PHE A 2 4.68 2.45 8.14
N ARG A 3 4.51 2.58 9.46
CA ARG A 3 3.37 2.04 10.20
C ARG A 3 2.97 3.00 11.30
N HIS A 4 1.66 3.12 11.54
CA HIS A 4 1.13 4.04 12.55
C HIS A 4 1.39 3.58 14.00
N THR A 5 1.53 2.26 14.22
CA THR A 5 1.83 1.67 15.53
C THR A 5 2.86 0.54 15.41
N GLN A 6 3.30 -0.04 16.53
CA GLN A 6 4.20 -1.21 16.52
C GLN A 6 3.49 -2.55 16.29
N SER A 7 2.14 -2.55 16.22
CA SER A 7 1.36 -3.76 15.96
C SER A 7 1.70 -4.36 14.58
N ALA A 8 1.54 -5.68 14.46
CA ALA A 8 1.53 -6.34 13.15
C ALA A 8 0.14 -6.30 12.49
N GLU A 9 -0.91 -5.92 13.22
CA GLU A 9 -2.20 -5.56 12.61
C GLU A 9 -2.18 -4.07 12.26
N VAL A 10 -1.70 -3.75 11.07
CA VAL A 10 -1.39 -2.38 10.67
C VAL A 10 -1.47 -2.20 9.17
N THR A 11 -2.07 -1.08 8.74
CA THR A 11 -1.98 -0.60 7.36
C THR A 11 -0.54 -0.17 7.10
N LEU A 12 0.11 -0.77 6.11
CA LEU A 12 1.49 -0.46 5.75
C LEU A 12 1.54 0.57 4.63
N VAL A 13 2.46 1.52 4.78
CA VAL A 13 2.85 2.44 3.70
C VAL A 13 4.26 2.08 3.26
N GLU A 14 4.41 1.71 2.01
CA GLU A 14 5.65 1.13 1.49
C GLU A 14 6.28 2.08 0.48
N PHE A 15 7.60 2.21 0.57
CA PHE A 15 8.38 3.05 -0.34
C PHE A 15 9.70 2.34 -0.63
N SER A 16 10.12 2.41 -1.89
CA SER A 16 11.46 2.03 -2.34
C SER A 16 11.97 3.09 -3.31
N LYS A 17 13.25 3.46 -3.21
CA LYS A 17 13.85 4.49 -4.07
C LYS A 17 15.06 3.91 -4.80
N THR A 18 15.07 4.04 -6.13
CA THR A 18 16.22 3.72 -6.99
C THR A 18 16.88 5.02 -7.47
N SER A 19 17.86 4.92 -8.38
CA SER A 19 18.47 6.09 -9.01
C SER A 19 17.51 6.92 -9.87
N ASP A 20 16.44 6.32 -10.37
CA ASP A 20 15.56 6.88 -11.40
C ASP A 20 14.06 6.80 -11.08
N ARG A 21 13.69 6.08 -10.02
CA ARG A 21 12.29 5.89 -9.61
C ARG A 21 12.10 6.01 -8.10
N LEU A 22 10.92 6.52 -7.76
CA LEU A 22 10.28 6.34 -6.47
C LEU A 22 9.13 5.34 -6.67
N TRP A 23 9.18 4.23 -5.96
CA TRP A 23 8.14 3.22 -5.90
C TRP A 23 7.39 3.38 -4.59
N PHE A 24 6.07 3.24 -4.63
CA PHE A 24 5.26 3.24 -3.42
C PHE A 24 3.97 2.45 -3.57
N ASP A 25 3.43 2.02 -2.45
CA ASP A 25 2.14 1.35 -2.37
C ASP A 25 1.60 1.41 -0.94
N VAL A 26 0.37 0.92 -0.79
CA VAL A 26 -0.24 0.61 0.50
C VAL A 26 -0.51 -0.89 0.53
N SER A 27 -0.30 -1.48 1.68
CA SER A 27 -0.61 -2.88 1.93
C SER A 27 -1.49 -3.02 3.16
N VAL A 28 -2.59 -3.75 2.97
CA VAL A 28 -3.49 -4.24 4.01
C VAL A 28 -3.47 -5.78 4.06
N VAL A 29 -2.39 -6.37 3.54
CA VAL A 29 -2.16 -7.82 3.59
C VAL A 29 -2.15 -8.27 5.05
N PRO A 30 -3.05 -9.19 5.44
CA PRO A 30 -3.04 -9.73 6.79
C PRO A 30 -1.67 -10.34 7.15
N PRO A 31 -1.12 -10.09 8.36
CA PRO A 31 0.20 -10.57 8.73
C PRO A 31 0.26 -12.09 8.68
N ASN A 32 1.42 -12.68 8.38
CA ASN A 32 1.58 -14.13 8.25
C ASN A 32 0.61 -14.79 7.24
N CYS A 33 0.24 -14.11 6.16
CA CYS A 33 -0.62 -14.68 5.10
C CYS A 33 -0.01 -15.95 4.45
N GLY A 34 1.32 -16.06 4.40
CA GLY A 34 2.00 -17.13 3.68
C GLY A 34 1.76 -17.02 2.16
N ASN A 35 1.44 -18.13 1.51
CA ASN A 35 1.14 -18.17 0.07
C ASN A 35 -0.36 -17.96 -0.23
N GLY A 36 -1.07 -17.13 0.54
CA GLY A 36 -2.49 -16.89 0.30
C GLY A 36 -2.75 -16.11 -1.00
N HIS A 37 -3.78 -16.50 -1.74
CA HIS A 37 -4.16 -15.88 -3.02
C HIS A 37 -5.44 -15.03 -2.91
N SER A 38 -5.91 -14.76 -1.69
CA SER A 38 -7.01 -13.84 -1.41
C SER A 38 -6.94 -13.32 0.02
N HIS A 39 -7.59 -12.19 0.29
CA HIS A 39 -7.68 -11.64 1.64
C HIS A 39 -8.29 -12.63 2.65
N ALA A 40 -9.37 -13.32 2.24
CA ALA A 40 -10.03 -14.31 3.08
C ALA A 40 -9.11 -15.51 3.40
N GLU A 41 -8.30 -15.94 2.43
CA GLU A 41 -7.30 -16.97 2.67
C GLU A 41 -6.19 -16.50 3.63
N CYS A 42 -5.72 -15.25 3.49
CA CYS A 42 -4.75 -14.69 4.42
C CYS A 42 -5.28 -14.66 5.87
N LEU A 43 -6.54 -14.23 6.08
CA LEU A 43 -7.19 -14.24 7.38
C LEU A 43 -7.31 -15.66 7.95
N ARG A 44 -7.66 -16.64 7.11
CA ARG A 44 -7.72 -18.05 7.52
C ARG A 44 -6.34 -18.57 7.94
N ASN A 45 -5.30 -18.24 7.17
CA ASN A 45 -3.94 -18.73 7.40
C ASN A 45 -3.30 -18.15 8.67
N ASN A 46 -3.72 -16.95 9.11
CA ASN A 46 -3.08 -16.22 10.20
C ASN A 46 -3.87 -16.16 11.52
N GLY A 47 -5.03 -16.83 11.60
CA GLY A 47 -5.89 -16.81 12.78
C GLY A 47 -6.78 -15.56 12.90
N GLY A 48 -7.15 -14.93 11.79
CA GLY A 48 -8.12 -13.83 11.72
C GLY A 48 -7.56 -12.44 12.04
N ARG A 49 -6.24 -12.29 12.11
CA ARG A 49 -5.58 -11.01 12.39
C ARG A 49 -5.60 -10.14 11.16
N ARG A 50 -5.96 -8.86 11.31
CA ARG A 50 -6.17 -7.95 10.16
C ARG A 50 -4.86 -7.31 9.71
N GLY A 51 -4.75 -6.98 8.43
CA GLY A 51 -3.67 -6.13 7.91
C GLY A 51 -3.99 -4.63 7.98
N PHE A 52 -4.93 -4.22 8.84
CA PHE A 52 -5.47 -2.85 8.85
C PHE A 52 -5.66 -2.34 10.28
N ASN A 53 -5.40 -1.05 10.48
CA ASN A 53 -5.70 -0.35 11.73
C ASN A 53 -6.25 1.07 11.52
N VAL A 54 -5.62 1.86 10.65
CA VAL A 54 -6.03 3.23 10.34
C VAL A 54 -6.19 3.41 8.82
N PRO A 55 -7.19 4.19 8.38
CA PRO A 55 -7.31 4.64 7.00
C PRO A 55 -6.06 5.42 6.55
N VAL A 56 -5.66 5.24 5.30
CA VAL A 56 -4.50 5.93 4.70
C VAL A 56 -4.83 6.45 3.31
N SER A 57 -4.32 7.63 2.98
CA SER A 57 -4.17 8.09 1.60
C SER A 57 -2.75 8.53 1.29
N LEU A 58 -2.32 8.30 0.04
CA LEU A 58 -1.06 8.77 -0.53
C LEU A 58 -1.38 9.61 -1.76
N VAL A 59 -0.80 10.81 -1.85
CA VAL A 59 -0.99 11.73 -2.98
C VAL A 59 0.38 12.20 -3.48
N PRO A 60 0.84 11.76 -4.67
CA PRO A 60 1.98 12.36 -5.35
C PRO A 60 1.76 13.86 -5.59
N GLN A 61 2.81 14.66 -5.57
CA GLN A 61 2.68 16.12 -5.62
C GLN A 61 3.05 16.72 -6.98
N LYS A 62 3.98 16.10 -7.72
CA LYS A 62 4.57 16.66 -8.94
C LYS A 62 4.00 16.05 -10.21
N TYR A 63 3.80 14.73 -10.23
CA TYR A 63 3.40 13.98 -11.43
C TYR A 63 2.13 13.14 -11.23
N ASN A 64 1.32 13.45 -10.21
CA ASN A 64 0.07 12.75 -9.95
C ASN A 64 -0.82 12.72 -11.21
N ASP A 65 -1.29 11.53 -11.56
CA ASP A 65 -2.14 11.23 -12.73
C ASP A 65 -1.50 11.63 -14.08
N ASN A 66 -0.16 11.75 -14.15
CA ASN A 66 0.54 12.00 -15.40
C ASN A 66 0.99 10.67 -16.04
N PRO A 67 0.31 10.19 -17.09
CA PRO A 67 0.62 8.89 -17.71
C PRO A 67 1.99 8.85 -18.39
N SER A 68 2.60 10.00 -18.70
CA SER A 68 3.96 10.07 -19.26
C SER A 68 5.06 9.85 -18.22
N LYS A 69 4.69 9.72 -16.94
CA LYS A 69 5.61 9.66 -15.79
C LYS A 69 5.51 8.36 -15.00
N GLY A 70 4.94 7.31 -15.60
CA GLY A 70 4.79 6.00 -14.96
C GLY A 70 3.41 5.83 -14.33
N ASN A 71 3.26 4.80 -13.49
CA ASN A 71 2.05 4.52 -12.73
C ASN A 71 1.93 5.43 -11.50
N CYS A 72 2.05 6.75 -11.72
CA CYS A 72 2.19 7.75 -10.69
C CYS A 72 0.84 8.36 -10.35
N HIS A 73 0.09 7.74 -9.43
CA HIS A 73 -1.23 8.23 -9.05
C HIS A 73 -1.54 7.99 -7.58
N SER A 74 -2.59 8.66 -7.10
CA SER A 74 -3.01 8.61 -5.71
C SER A 74 -3.52 7.23 -5.30
N VAL A 75 -3.31 6.87 -4.04
CA VAL A 75 -3.81 5.63 -3.40
C VAL A 75 -4.72 6.01 -2.25
N LYS A 76 -5.90 5.39 -2.16
CA LYS A 76 -6.87 5.59 -1.08
C LYS A 76 -7.30 4.26 -0.49
N CYS A 77 -7.07 4.08 0.81
CA CYS A 77 -7.44 2.87 1.53
C CYS A 77 -8.21 3.19 2.82
N PRO A 78 -9.55 3.22 2.77
CA PRO A 78 -10.37 3.57 3.93
C PRO A 78 -10.70 2.40 4.87
N HIS A 79 -10.48 1.15 4.43
CA HIS A 79 -10.85 -0.07 5.13
C HIS A 79 -9.93 -1.25 4.75
N ASP A 80 -10.09 -2.38 5.43
CA ASP A 80 -9.22 -3.57 5.38
C ASP A 80 -9.18 -4.31 4.02
N VAL A 81 -10.13 -4.03 3.13
CA VAL A 81 -10.11 -4.49 1.73
C VAL A 81 -10.35 -3.30 0.81
N CYS A 82 -9.31 -2.71 0.23
CA CYS A 82 -9.45 -1.52 -0.63
C CYS A 82 -8.86 -1.77 -2.02
N PRO A 83 -9.48 -1.29 -3.12
CA PRO A 83 -9.05 -1.64 -4.49
C PRO A 83 -7.62 -1.21 -4.85
N GLU A 84 -7.12 -0.14 -4.23
CA GLU A 84 -5.83 0.49 -4.55
C GLU A 84 -4.64 -0.07 -3.75
N ALA A 85 -4.86 -0.95 -2.78
CA ALA A 85 -3.81 -1.51 -1.94
C ALA A 85 -3.67 -3.02 -2.16
N TYR A 86 -2.51 -3.56 -1.77
CA TYR A 86 -2.31 -5.00 -1.67
C TYR A 86 -3.20 -5.59 -0.57
N THR A 87 -4.04 -6.56 -0.92
CA THR A 87 -4.90 -7.27 0.04
C THR A 87 -4.45 -8.70 0.33
N TYR A 88 -3.57 -9.24 -0.53
CA TYR A 88 -2.83 -10.50 -0.39
C TYR A 88 -1.48 -10.41 -1.15
N PRO A 89 -0.49 -11.31 -0.90
CA PRO A 89 0.85 -11.19 -1.46
C PRO A 89 0.96 -11.20 -2.99
N PHE A 90 0.02 -11.89 -3.66
CA PHE A 90 -0.02 -12.01 -5.12
C PHE A 90 -1.05 -11.06 -5.76
N ASP A 91 -1.49 -10.03 -5.03
CA ASP A 91 -2.41 -9.00 -5.52
C ASP A 91 -1.65 -8.03 -6.43
N ASP A 92 -1.19 -8.54 -7.57
CA ASP A 92 -0.32 -7.79 -8.48
C ASP A 92 -0.99 -6.50 -8.98
N PHE A 93 -0.19 -5.56 -9.49
CA PHE A 93 -0.60 -4.27 -10.07
C PHE A 93 -0.97 -3.13 -9.09
N LYS A 94 -0.77 -3.29 -7.77
CA LYS A 94 -1.02 -2.19 -6.81
C LYS A 94 0.15 -1.22 -6.68
N MET A 95 1.38 -1.66 -6.96
CA MET A 95 2.58 -0.84 -6.94
C MET A 95 2.48 0.37 -7.87
N LYS A 96 2.84 1.53 -7.35
CA LYS A 96 2.96 2.80 -8.10
C LYS A 96 4.43 3.12 -8.35
N ASP A 97 4.69 3.79 -9.46
CA ASP A 97 6.02 4.27 -9.81
C ASP A 97 5.95 5.71 -10.33
N CYS A 98 6.82 6.55 -9.79
CA CYS A 98 7.01 7.93 -10.20
C CYS A 98 8.49 8.19 -10.48
N PRO A 99 8.84 9.26 -11.22
CA PRO A 99 10.21 9.74 -11.31
C PRO A 99 10.81 10.00 -9.92
N VAL A 100 12.12 9.81 -9.78
CA VAL A 100 12.84 9.89 -8.49
C VAL A 100 12.74 11.24 -7.75
N ASP A 101 12.39 12.31 -8.47
CA ASP A 101 12.23 13.67 -7.94
C ASP A 101 10.79 14.00 -7.52
N GLU A 102 9.94 12.98 -7.41
CA GLU A 102 8.59 13.06 -6.82
C GLU A 102 8.65 13.20 -5.28
N SER A 103 7.60 13.81 -4.73
CA SER A 103 7.28 13.79 -3.30
C SER A 103 5.85 13.30 -3.08
N VAL A 104 5.60 12.58 -1.99
CA VAL A 104 4.29 12.01 -1.68
C VAL A 104 3.82 12.51 -0.33
N VAL A 105 2.59 13.01 -0.26
CA VAL A 105 1.92 13.33 1.00
C VAL A 105 1.18 12.08 1.48
N VAL A 106 1.49 11.66 2.71
CA VAL A 106 0.83 10.54 3.40
C VAL A 106 -0.10 11.11 4.47
N THR A 107 -1.38 10.81 4.40
CA THR A 107 -2.38 11.22 5.40
C THR A 107 -2.92 9.98 6.10
N TYR A 108 -2.81 9.97 7.43
CA TYR A 108 -3.46 8.99 8.30
C TYR A 108 -4.81 9.55 8.75
N CYS A 109 -5.86 8.72 8.71
CA CYS A 109 -7.23 9.14 8.94
C CYS A 109 -7.68 10.34 8.06
N PRO A 110 -7.53 10.25 6.72
CA PRO A 110 -7.92 11.31 5.78
C PRO A 110 -9.43 11.57 5.72
#